data_AF-A0A7W1AZA0-F1
#
_entry.id   AF-A0A7W1AZA0-F1
#
_cell.length_a   1.000
_cell.length_b   1.000
_cell.length_c   1.000
_cell.angle_alpha   90.00
_cell.angle_beta   90.00
_cell.angle_gamma   90.00
#
_symmetry.space_group_name_H-M   'P 1'
#
loop_
_entity.id
_entity.type
_entity.pdbx_description
1 polymer ?
#
loop_
_entity_poly.entity_id
_entity_poly.type
_entity_poly.pdbx_seq_one_letter_code
_entity_poly.pdbx_strand_id
1 'polypeptide(L)' 'GWRFKWLSSHGGDFNYDYGVSFTKEQVAAGDVGYNYGTTPYAHEELHGISVFYKDQAGNIFHTYSASARQV' A
#
# COMPACT_ATOMS: atom_id res chain seq x y z
N GLY A 1 -1.55 2.95 -26.44
CA GLY A 1 -1.72 3.34 -25.03
C GLY A 1 -2.28 2.17 -24.24
N TRP A 2 -2.05 2.13 -22.94
CA TRP A 2 -2.56 1.09 -22.05
C TRP A 2 -4.07 1.26 -21.83
N ARG A 3 -4.83 0.17 -21.83
CA ARG A 3 -6.29 0.18 -21.62
C ARG A 3 -6.63 -0.70 -20.42
N PHE A 4 -6.77 -0.06 -19.26
CA PHE A 4 -7.19 -0.70 -18.03
C PHE A 4 -8.48 -0.05 -17.51
N LYS A 5 -9.28 -0.83 -16.78
CA LYS A 5 -10.34 -0.26 -15.96
C LYS A 5 -9.69 0.34 -14.71
N TRP A 6 -9.61 1.66 -14.67
CA TRP A 6 -9.17 2.36 -13.47
C TRP A 6 -10.23 2.26 -12.39
N LEU A 7 -9.82 1.85 -11.21
CA LEU A 7 -10.64 1.77 -10.01
C LEU A 7 -9.96 2.59 -8.91
N SER A 8 -10.74 3.05 -7.93
CA SER A 8 -10.25 3.81 -6.79
C SER A 8 -10.61 3.06 -5.50
N SER A 9 -9.69 3.08 -4.54
CA SER A 9 -9.90 2.63 -3.16
C SER A 9 -10.47 3.71 -2.25
N HIS A 10 -10.78 4.90 -2.78
CA HIS A 10 -11.28 6.03 -1.98
C HIS A 10 -12.50 5.65 -1.12
N GLY A 11 -12.42 5.95 0.17
CA GLY A 11 -13.47 5.66 1.14
C GLY A 11 -13.44 4.23 1.71
N GLY A 12 -12.49 3.40 1.29
CA GLY A 12 -12.23 2.07 1.86
C GLY A 12 -10.93 2.00 2.67
N ASP A 13 -10.70 0.85 3.27
CA ASP A 13 -9.54 0.50 4.11
C ASP A 13 -8.38 -0.13 3.31
N PHE A 14 -8.60 -0.48 2.05
CA PHE A 14 -7.62 -1.17 1.19
C PHE A 14 -6.18 -0.64 1.32
N ASN A 15 -5.98 0.68 1.26
CA ASN A 15 -4.63 1.24 1.32
C ASN A 15 -3.94 1.04 2.70
N TYR A 16 -4.71 1.01 3.78
CA TYR A 16 -4.21 0.75 5.14
C TYR A 16 -3.78 -0.73 5.26
N ASP A 17 -4.58 -1.65 4.70
CA ASP A 17 -4.26 -3.09 4.71
C ASP A 17 -2.94 -3.42 4.01
N TYR A 18 -2.56 -2.62 3.01
CA TYR A 18 -1.30 -2.77 2.26
C TYR A 18 -0.19 -1.83 2.71
N GLY A 19 -0.35 -1.17 3.86
CA GLY A 19 0.72 -0.40 4.51
C GLY A 19 1.19 0.81 3.72
N VAL A 20 0.27 1.47 3.01
CA VAL A 20 0.54 2.71 2.26
C VAL A 20 -0.30 3.90 2.72
N SER A 21 -1.33 3.67 3.54
CA SER A 21 -2.06 4.72 4.26
C SER A 21 -1.93 4.56 5.77
N PHE A 22 -1.91 5.68 6.50
CA PHE A 22 -1.70 5.73 7.94
C PHE A 22 -2.59 6.80 8.58
N THR A 23 -3.04 6.55 9.82
CA THR A 23 -3.80 7.55 10.57
C THR A 23 -2.90 8.66 11.08
N LYS A 24 -3.49 9.81 11.42
CA LYS A 24 -2.75 10.95 11.99
C LYS A 24 -2.02 10.59 13.27
N GLU A 25 -2.62 9.72 14.09
CA GLU A 25 -2.04 9.25 15.34
C GLU A 25 -0.81 8.36 15.09
N GLN A 26 -0.88 7.48 14.08
CA GLN A 26 0.26 6.65 13.67
C GLN A 26 1.42 7.51 13.14
N VAL A 27 1.10 8.51 12.33
CA VAL A 27 2.10 9.47 11.83
C VAL A 27 2.71 10.29 12.97
N ALA A 28 1.90 10.76 13.92
CA ALA A 28 2.35 11.53 15.08
C ALA A 28 3.26 10.71 16.03
N ALA A 29 3.08 9.39 16.08
CA ALA A 29 3.97 8.50 16.82
C ALA A 29 5.37 8.39 16.19
N GLY A 30 5.52 8.76 14.91
CA GLY A 30 6.80 8.93 14.23
C GLY A 30 7.51 7.65 13.79
N ASP A 31 6.87 6.49 13.93
CA ASP A 31 7.46 5.17 13.63
C ASP A 31 6.47 4.29 12.86
N VAL A 32 5.96 4.79 11.71
CA VAL A 32 5.06 4.00 10.87
C VAL A 32 5.86 2.91 10.15
N GLY A 33 5.36 1.67 10.27
CA GLY A 33 5.87 0.55 9.50
C GLY A 33 5.62 0.77 8.02
N TYR A 34 6.70 0.90 7.24
CA TYR A 34 6.65 1.11 5.80
C TYR A 34 7.75 0.29 5.13
N ASN A 35 7.36 -0.50 4.11
CA ASN A 35 8.21 -1.52 3.51
C ASN A 35 8.66 -2.58 4.55
N TYR A 36 9.96 -2.85 4.68
CA TYR A 36 10.53 -3.80 5.64
C TYR A 36 11.06 -3.16 6.92
N GLY A 37 10.76 -1.88 7.15
CA GLY A 37 11.26 -1.14 8.29
C GLY A 37 10.32 0.00 8.66
N THR A 38 10.89 1.04 9.24
CA THR A 38 10.16 2.26 9.56
C THR A 38 10.77 3.44 8.81
N THR A 39 10.03 4.54 8.71
CA THR A 39 10.46 5.73 7.99
C THR A 39 10.32 6.98 8.86
N PRO A 40 11.38 7.82 8.96
CA PRO A 40 11.28 9.10 9.65
C PRO A 40 10.43 10.11 8.85
N TYR A 41 10.10 9.80 7.60
CA TYR A 41 9.24 10.59 6.72
C TYR A 41 7.81 10.07 6.76
N ALA A 42 7.29 9.83 7.96
CA ALA A 42 5.93 9.35 8.14
C ALA A 42 4.92 10.39 7.59
N HIS A 43 4.04 9.94 6.72
CA HIS A 43 2.94 10.72 6.15
C HIS A 43 1.67 9.87 6.14
N GLU A 44 0.50 10.51 6.06
CA GLU A 44 -0.80 9.80 6.00
C GLU A 44 -0.91 8.92 4.73
N GLU A 45 -0.16 9.26 3.67
CA GLU A 45 -0.10 8.51 2.41
C GLU A 45 1.36 8.37 1.94
N LEU A 46 1.76 7.14 1.65
CA LEU A 46 3.05 6.80 1.06
C LEU A 46 2.84 6.02 -0.25
N HIS A 47 3.84 6.04 -1.12
CA HIS A 47 3.72 5.37 -2.42
C HIS A 47 3.92 3.85 -2.27
N GLY A 48 3.17 3.08 -3.04
CA GLY A 48 3.39 1.65 -3.15
C GLY A 48 2.69 1.07 -4.36
N ILE A 49 3.16 -0.10 -4.78
CA ILE A 49 2.56 -0.90 -5.84
C ILE A 49 2.35 -2.29 -5.27
N SER A 50 1.12 -2.78 -5.32
CA SER A 50 0.77 -4.15 -4.99
C SER A 50 0.19 -4.83 -6.23
N VAL A 51 0.66 -6.05 -6.51
CA VAL A 51 0.20 -6.87 -7.64
C VAL A 51 -0.49 -8.10 -7.09
N PHE A 52 -1.69 -8.36 -7.61
CA PHE A 52 -2.50 -9.50 -7.22
C PHE A 52 -2.72 -10.41 -8.41
N TYR A 53 -2.68 -11.72 -8.15
CA TYR A 53 -3.04 -12.75 -9.11
C TYR A 53 -4.33 -13.43 -8.67
N LYS A 54 -5.27 -13.62 -9.60
CA LYS A 54 -6.48 -14.40 -9.37
C LYS A 54 -6.39 -15.71 -10.15
N ASP A 55 -6.53 -16.84 -9.47
CA ASP A 55 -6.53 -18.15 -10.13
C ASP A 55 -7.90 -18.52 -10.72
N GLN A 56 -8.00 -19.71 -11.33
CA GLN A 56 -9.24 -20.22 -11.93
C GLN A 56 -10.32 -20.57 -10.90
N ALA A 57 -9.94 -20.89 -9.66
CA ALA A 57 -10.86 -21.18 -8.57
C ALA A 57 -11.41 -19.89 -7.93
N GLY A 58 -10.83 -18.73 -8.26
CA GLY A 58 -11.23 -17.43 -7.78
C GLY A 58 -10.43 -16.92 -6.58
N ASN A 59 -9.41 -17.66 -6.14
CA ASN A 59 -8.53 -17.22 -5.06
C ASN A 59 -7.69 -16.03 -5.51
N ILE A 60 -7.44 -15.08 -4.61
CA ILE A 60 -6.59 -13.93 -4.87
C ILE A 60 -5.32 -14.04 -4.04
N PHE A 61 -4.18 -13.90 -4.71
CA PHE A 61 -2.84 -13.98 -4.14
C PHE A 61 -2.15 -12.63 -4.27
N HIS A 62 -1.57 -12.12 -3.20
CA HIS A 62 -0.68 -10.97 -3.25
C HIS A 62 0.72 -11.46 -3.67
N THR A 63 1.11 -11.22 -4.92
CA THR A 63 2.29 -11.86 -5.52
C THR A 63 3.52 -10.96 -5.55
N TYR A 64 3.33 -9.65 -5.43
CA TYR A 64 4.43 -8.70 -5.44
C TYR A 64 4.02 -7.38 -4.78
N SER A 65 4.96 -6.78 -4.05
CA SER A 65 4.85 -5.42 -3.53
C SER A 65 6.13 -4.66 -3.78
N ALA A 66 6.01 -3.37 -4.06
CA ALA A 66 7.13 -2.44 -4.06
C ALA A 66 6.74 -1.15 -3.34
N SER A 67 7.69 -0.62 -2.58
CA SER A 67 7.61 0.63 -1.85
C SER A 67 8.80 1.52 -2.24
N ALA A 68 8.96 2.68 -1.60
CA ALA A 68 10.15 3.51 -1.77
C ALA A 68 11.42 2.70 -1.58
N ARG A 69 12.46 3.03 -2.35
CA ARG A 69 13.82 2.70 -1.94
C ARG A 69 14.16 3.62 -0.78
N GLN A 70 14.30 3.06 0.42
CA GLN A 70 14.81 3.79 1.56
C GLN A 70 16.24 4.24 1.20
N VAL A 71 16.46 5.56 1.12
CA VAL A 71 17.79 6.18 1.00
C VAL A 71 18.24 6.69 2.34
#